data_AF-A0A1F9ZD57-F1
#
_entry.id   AF-A0A1F9ZD57-F1
#
_cell.length_a   1.000
_cell.length_b   1.000
_cell.length_c   1.000
_cell.angle_alpha   90.00
_cell.angle_beta   90.00
_cell.angle_gamma   90.00
#
_symmetry.space_group_name_H-M   'P 1'
#
loop_
_entity.id
_entity.type
_entity.pdbx_description
1 polymer ?
#
loop_
_entity_poly.entity_id
_entity_poly.type
_entity_poly.pdbx_seq_one_letter_code
_entity_poly.pdbx_strand_id
1 'polypeptide(L)' 'MRPLLVVVGVIVFLMGLVWALQGAYVLPATFMRGDSWVAIGAVVAIAGFLVSAFGARSGKPSAKGTEPTN' A
#
# COMPACT_ATOMS: atom_id res chain seq x y z
N MET A 1 -15.26 -3.90 4.85
CA MET A 1 -14.06 -3.54 4.07
C MET A 1 -13.93 -2.03 4.08
N ARG A 2 -12.75 -1.44 4.37
CA ARG A 2 -12.54 0.01 4.23
C ARG A 2 -11.82 0.26 2.90
N PRO A 3 -12.55 0.35 1.76
CA PRO A 3 -11.96 0.36 0.43
C PRO A 3 -10.96 1.51 0.24
N LEU A 4 -11.24 2.66 0.86
CA LEU A 4 -10.36 3.83 0.82
C LEU A 4 -8.95 3.53 1.37
N LEU A 5 -8.84 2.78 2.48
CA LEU A 5 -7.54 2.42 3.07
C LEU A 5 -6.76 1.44 2.20
N VAL A 6 -7.46 0.54 1.52
CA VAL A 6 -6.85 -0.39 0.56
C VAL A 6 -6.31 0.37 -0.64
N VAL A 7 -7.12 1.26 -1.23
CA VAL A 7 -6.72 2.08 -2.38
C VAL A 7 -5.51 2.96 -2.02
N VAL A 8 -5.56 3.66 -0.89
CA VAL A 8 -4.44 4.49 -0.42
C VAL A 8 -3.19 3.64 -0.21
N GLY A 9 -3.30 2.48 0.44
CA GLY A 9 -2.18 1.58 0.65
C GLY A 9 -1.55 1.09 -0.66
N VAL A 10 -2.37 0.75 -1.65
CA VAL A 10 -1.88 0.34 -2.98
C VAL A 10 -1.16 1.47 -3.69
N ILE A 11 -1.68 2.70 -3.66
CA ILE A 11 -1.01 3.85 -4.29
C ILE A 11 0.34 4.11 -3.64
N VAL A 12 0.40 4.11 -2.30
CA VAL A 12 1.65 4.30 -1.56
C VAL A 12 2.65 3.17 -1.86
N PHE A 13 2.18 1.93 -1.95
CA PHE A 13 3.00 0.78 -2.33
C PHE A 13 3.66 0.98 -3.70
N LEU A 14 2.86 1.34 -4.71
CA LEU A 14 3.34 1.55 -6.07
C LEU A 14 4.31 2.72 -6.16
N MET A 15 4.05 3.83 -5.45
CA MET A 15 5.00 4.95 -5.37
C MET A 15 6.35 4.52 -4.79
N GLY A 16 6.34 3.78 -3.68
CA GLY A 16 7.58 3.26 -3.08
C GLY A 16 8.34 2.34 -4.03
N LEU A 17 7.63 1.49 -4.76
CA LEU A 17 8.22 0.60 -5.75
C LEU A 17 8.90 1.39 -6.88
N VAL A 18 8.24 2.42 -7.41
CA VAL A 18 8.79 3.30 -8.44
C VAL A 18 10.06 3.98 -7.92
N TRP A 19 10.04 4.55 -6.72
CA TRP A 19 11.23 5.18 -6.14
C TRP A 19 12.39 4.21 -5.91
N ALA A 20 12.09 2.98 -5.49
CA ALA A 20 13.12 1.96 -5.31
C ALA A 20 13.76 1.57 -6.65
N LEU A 21 12.94 1.35 -7.67
CA LEU A 21 13.39 1.00 -9.02
C LEU A 21 14.15 2.16 -9.69
N GLN A 22 13.74 3.39 -9.46
CA GLN A 22 14.46 4.59 -9.90
C GLN A 22 15.80 4.74 -9.19
N GLY A 23 15.83 4.52 -7.87
CA GLY A 23 17.06 4.48 -7.07
C GLY A 23 18.06 3.44 -7.56
N ALA A 24 17.55 2.26 -7.95
CA ALA A 24 18.33 1.13 -8.48
C ALA A 24 18.70 1.27 -9.97
N TYR A 25 18.44 2.42 -10.60
CA TYR A 25 18.73 2.69 -12.01
C TYR A 25 17.99 1.77 -13.01
N VAL A 26 16.92 1.09 -12.57
CA VAL A 26 16.09 0.24 -13.44
C VAL A 26 15.10 1.09 -14.23
N LEU A 27 14.58 2.16 -13.63
CA LEU A 27 13.69 3.11 -14.28
C LEU A 27 14.40 4.45 -14.55
N PRO A 28 14.09 5.13 -15.67
CA PRO A 28 14.62 6.45 -15.94
C PRO A 28 14.16 7.43 -14.87
N ALA A 29 15.14 8.08 -14.23
CA ALA A 29 14.93 9.06 -13.16
C ALA A 29 15.96 10.18 -13.25
N THR A 30 15.51 11.41 -13.01
CA THR A 30 16.36 12.60 -13.00
C THR A 30 16.90 12.88 -11.59
N PHE A 31 16.05 12.79 -10.56
CA PHE A 31 16.40 13.16 -9.17
C PHE A 31 16.49 11.98 -8.20
N MET A 32 15.69 10.93 -8.40
CA MET A 32 15.65 9.77 -7.51
C MET A 32 16.66 8.71 -7.96
N ARG A 33 17.95 8.88 -7.63
CA ARG A 33 19.01 7.89 -7.94
C ARG A 33 19.91 7.59 -6.74
N GLY A 34 20.42 6.37 -6.69
CA GLY A 34 21.39 5.91 -5.70
C GLY A 34 20.75 5.16 -4.52
N ASP A 35 21.60 4.56 -3.69
CA ASP A 35 21.22 3.63 -2.64
C ASP A 35 20.22 4.20 -1.62
N SER A 36 20.30 5.51 -1.36
CA SER A 36 19.35 6.22 -0.49
C SER A 36 17.91 6.11 -0.99
N TRP A 37 17.68 6.24 -2.30
CA TRP A 37 16.34 6.15 -2.88
C TRP A 37 15.84 4.71 -2.96
N VAL A 38 16.74 3.73 -3.09
CA VAL A 38 16.39 2.30 -2.95
C VAL A 38 15.85 2.03 -1.56
N ALA A 39 16.55 2.48 -0.52
CA ALA A 39 16.13 2.31 0.86
C ALA A 39 14.80 3.03 1.16
N ILE A 40 14.67 4.30 0.74
CA ILE A 40 13.43 5.08 0.93
C ILE A 40 12.27 4.40 0.21
N GLY A 41 12.43 4.03 -1.06
CA GLY A 41 11.41 3.37 -1.85
C GLY A 41 10.97 2.04 -1.25
N ALA A 42 11.93 1.22 -0.76
CA ALA A 42 11.64 -0.03 -0.10
C ALA A 42 10.81 0.15 1.18
N VAL A 43 11.17 1.12 2.03
CA VAL A 43 10.42 1.43 3.26
C VAL A 43 9.00 1.90 2.93
N VAL A 44 8.86 2.78 1.94
CA VAL A 44 7.55 3.31 1.50
C VAL A 44 6.69 2.19 0.91
N ALA A 45 7.28 1.31 0.10
CA ALA A 45 6.58 0.14 -0.45
C ALA A 45 6.05 -0.75 0.69
N ILE A 46 6.91 -1.10 1.65
CA ILE A 46 6.51 -1.92 2.80
C ILE A 46 5.37 -1.25 3.59
N ALA A 47 5.46 0.06 3.85
CA ALA A 47 4.42 0.79 4.56
C ALA A 47 3.07 0.75 3.81
N GLY A 48 3.07 1.01 2.50
CA GLY A 48 1.87 0.94 1.66
C GLY A 48 1.24 -0.46 1.64
N PHE A 49 2.08 -1.50 1.55
CA PHE A 49 1.64 -2.89 1.62
C PHE A 49 0.95 -3.21 2.95
N LEU A 50 1.54 -2.81 4.08
CA LEU A 50 0.97 -3.00 5.41
C LEU A 50 -0.38 -2.29 5.54
N VAL A 51 -0.46 -1.02 5.14
CA VAL A 51 -1.72 -0.24 5.18
C VAL A 51 -2.82 -0.93 4.36
N SER A 52 -2.49 -1.40 3.16
CA SER A 52 -3.43 -2.13 2.30
C SER A 52 -3.91 -3.44 2.95
N ALA A 53 -2.98 -4.22 3.50
CA ALA A 53 -3.28 -5.48 4.18
C ALA A 53 -4.17 -5.27 5.43
N PHE A 54 -3.91 -4.24 6.23
CA PHE A 54 -4.75 -3.91 7.39
C PHE A 54 -6.13 -3.37 6.98
N GLY A 55 -6.21 -2.58 5.91
CA GLY A 55 -7.46 -2.08 5.34
C GLY A 55 -8.38 -3.20 4.82
N ALA A 56 -7.78 -4.24 4.23
CA ALA A 56 -8.49 -5.44 3.79
C ALA A 56 -8.95 -6.32 4.97
N ARG A 57 -8.10 -6.50 6.00
CA ARG A 57 -8.41 -7.34 7.18
C ARG A 57 -9.49 -6.76 8.08
N SER A 58 -9.60 -5.43 8.15
CA SER A 58 -10.63 -4.73 8.94
C SER A 58 -12.03 -4.84 8.35
N GLY A 59 -12.17 -5.60 7.26
CA GLY A 59 -13.40 -5.74 6.50
C GLY A 59 -14.23 -6.98 6.76
N LYS A 60 -13.96 -7.76 7.82
CA LYS A 60 -14.85 -8.87 8.22
C LYS A 60 -16.29 -8.33 8.33
N PRO A 61 -17.25 -8.90 7.60
CA PRO A 61 -18.64 -8.46 7.63
C PRO A 61 -19.14 -8.45 9.07
N SER A 62 -19.62 -7.29 9.53
CA SER A 62 -20.51 -7.28 10.66
C SER A 62 -21.73 -8.09 10.21
N ALA A 63 -21.84 -9.32 10.72
CA ALA A 63 -23.01 -10.14 10.59
C ALA A 63 -24.17 -9.33 11.19
N LYS A 64 -24.92 -8.64 10.33
CA LYS A 64 -26.17 -8.03 10.72
C LYS A 64 -27.09 -9.22 10.98
N GLY A 65 -27.21 -9.56 12.26
CA GLY A 65 -28.04 -10.64 12.75
C GLY A 65 -29.42 -10.55 12.11
N THR A 66 -29.82 -11.67 11.53
CA THR A 66 -31.19 -12.00 11.20
C THR A 66 -32.02 -11.87 12.48
N GLU A 67 -33.00 -10.98 12.48
CA GLU A 67 -34.12 -11.09 13.40
C GLU A 67 -35.39 -11.20 12.56
N PRO A 68 -35.88 -12.43 12.29
CA PRO A 68 -37.25 -12.64 11.87
C PRO A 68 -38.14 -12.57 13.11
N THR A 69 -38.76 -11.41 13.37
CA THR A 69 -39.91 -11.32 14.28
C THR A 69 -41.18 -11.61 13.48
N ASN A 70 -41.75 -12.77 13.82
CA ASN A 70 -43.12 -13.25 13.57
C ASN A 70 -44.18 -12.15 13.42
#